data_AF-A0A370FS91-F1
#
_entry.id   AF-A0A370FS91-F1
#
_cell.length_a   1.000
_cell.length_b   1.000
_cell.length_c   1.000
_cell.angle_alpha   90.00
_cell.angle_beta   90.00
_cell.angle_gamma   90.00
#
_symmetry.space_group_name_H-M   'P 1'
#
loop_
_entity.id
_entity.type
_entity.pdbx_description
1 polymer ?
#
loop_
_entity_poly.entity_id
_entity_poly.type
_entity_poly.pdbx_seq_one_letter_code
_entity_poly.pdbx_strand_id
1 'polypeptide(L)'
;MPKPWGREPTAWTIDGRVMEVTRPPLVELVNLVMAPTPTYLVLYTLTRPEDRKYLVAQVFDRQSRIEIELLHDVADHLVLGWFGMPRWTVQEIWWRVLGSWAEIDGELAMRGVDLVSLEPARATHVAKSLLAKWASSNEDHAQELSRDLTTEPPRVAQRRLDIADTVEEIEAAAFDWEAAAALVNQQRRT
;
A
#
# COMPACT_ATOMS: atom_id res chain seq x y z
N MET A 1 -1.01 2.29 27.24
CA MET A 1 -0.34 3.38 26.48
C MET A 1 -0.91 3.38 25.07
N PRO A 2 -1.29 4.54 24.50
CA PRO A 2 -1.67 4.62 23.09
C PRO A 2 -0.51 4.13 22.21
N LYS A 3 -0.78 3.26 21.24
CA LYS A 3 0.24 2.77 20.30
C LYS A 3 0.76 3.99 19.51
N PRO A 4 2.08 4.13 19.26
CA PRO A 4 2.64 5.28 18.55
C PRO A 4 2.32 5.32 17.04
N TRP A 5 1.66 4.29 16.51
CA TRP A 5 1.30 4.14 15.11
C TRP A 5 -0.21 4.32 14.95
N GLY A 6 -0.64 5.58 14.75
CA GLY A 6 -2.00 5.96 14.32
C GLY A 6 -3.18 5.40 15.14
N ARG A 7 -4.39 5.73 14.71
CA ARG A 7 -5.60 4.98 15.09
C ARG A 7 -5.92 4.06 13.94
N GLU A 8 -6.04 2.76 14.22
CA GLU A 8 -6.42 1.80 13.18
C GLU A 8 -7.77 2.22 12.56
N PRO A 9 -7.90 2.21 11.22
CA PRO A 9 -9.15 2.55 10.58
C PRO A 9 -10.19 1.48 10.94
N THR A 10 -11.35 1.94 11.44
CA THR A 10 -12.46 1.07 11.86
C THR A 10 -13.66 1.18 10.93
N ALA A 11 -13.77 2.26 10.17
CA ALA A 11 -14.82 2.47 9.18
C ALA A 11 -14.42 3.53 8.16
N TRP A 12 -15.14 3.55 7.04
CA TRP A 12 -15.17 4.63 6.06
C TRP A 12 -16.62 4.86 5.61
N THR A 13 -16.89 5.92 4.86
CA THR A 13 -18.27 6.27 4.46
C THR A 13 -18.39 6.47 2.97
N ILE A 14 -19.51 6.03 2.42
CA ILE A 14 -19.87 6.22 1.01
C ILE A 14 -21.38 6.43 0.89
N ASP A 15 -21.79 7.50 0.21
CA ASP A 15 -23.21 7.86 0.04
C ASP A 15 -24.02 7.86 1.35
N GLY A 16 -23.41 8.34 2.44
CA GLY A 16 -24.03 8.37 3.77
C GLY A 16 -24.10 7.03 4.50
N ARG A 17 -23.63 5.94 3.88
CA ARG A 17 -23.51 4.61 4.48
C ARG A 17 -22.15 4.46 5.16
N VAL A 18 -22.16 4.00 6.42
CA VAL A 18 -20.95 3.66 7.16
C VAL A 18 -20.56 2.23 6.86
N MET A 19 -19.34 2.05 6.38
CA MET A 19 -18.72 0.78 6.00
C MET A 19 -17.72 0.39 7.08
N GLU A 20 -18.09 -0.54 7.95
CA GLU A 20 -17.20 -1.03 9.01
C GLU A 20 -16.13 -1.95 8.44
N VAL A 21 -14.88 -1.75 8.88
CA VAL A 21 -13.73 -2.54 8.45
C VAL A 21 -13.02 -3.19 9.62
N THR A 22 -12.44 -4.35 9.36
CA THR A 22 -11.57 -5.06 10.30
C THR A 22 -10.28 -5.43 9.60
N ARG A 23 -9.17 -5.24 10.31
CA ARG A 23 -7.85 -5.60 9.81
C ARG A 23 -7.66 -7.12 9.85
N PRO A 24 -7.36 -7.77 8.71
CA PRO A 24 -7.01 -9.19 8.67
C PRO A 24 -5.67 -9.48 9.36
N PRO A 25 -5.38 -10.75 9.67
CA PRO A 25 -4.03 -11.18 10.06
C PRO A 25 -2.98 -10.80 9.01
N LEU A 26 -1.72 -10.63 9.42
CA LEU A 26 -0.67 -10.04 8.57
C LEU A 26 -0.52 -10.75 7.22
N VAL A 27 -0.47 -12.09 7.19
CA VAL A 27 -0.30 -12.85 5.94
C VAL A 27 -1.46 -12.60 4.97
N GLU A 28 -2.69 -12.63 5.47
CA GLU A 28 -3.87 -12.36 4.66
C GLU A 28 -3.88 -10.91 4.17
N LEU A 29 -3.53 -9.96 5.04
CA LEU A 29 -3.46 -8.55 4.71
C LEU A 29 -2.41 -8.27 3.63
N VAL A 30 -1.22 -8.87 3.73
CA VAL A 30 -0.17 -8.74 2.70
C VAL A 30 -0.68 -9.29 1.37
N ASN A 31 -1.31 -10.47 1.35
CA ASN A 31 -1.88 -11.03 0.12
C ASN A 31 -2.94 -10.11 -0.51
N LEU A 32 -3.80 -9.48 0.30
CA LEU A 32 -4.79 -8.52 -0.18
C LEU A 32 -4.15 -7.22 -0.71
N VAL A 33 -3.08 -6.75 -0.07
CA VAL A 33 -2.31 -5.58 -0.53
C VAL A 33 -1.61 -5.87 -1.85
N MET A 34 -1.12 -7.08 -2.06
CA MET A 34 -0.45 -7.51 -3.30
C MET A 34 -1.45 -7.89 -4.42
N ALA A 35 -2.75 -7.87 -4.15
CA ALA A 35 -3.75 -8.23 -5.14
C ALA A 35 -3.73 -7.27 -6.34
N PRO A 36 -4.03 -7.74 -7.57
CA PRO A 36 -3.99 -6.92 -8.78
C PRO A 36 -4.96 -5.72 -8.78
N THR A 37 -5.99 -5.77 -7.94
CA THR A 37 -7.02 -4.73 -7.83
C THR A 37 -7.29 -4.39 -6.37
N PRO A 38 -7.47 -3.09 -6.01
CA PRO A 38 -7.81 -2.66 -4.66
C PRO A 38 -9.17 -3.22 -4.20
N THR A 39 -10.03 -3.63 -5.13
CA THR A 39 -11.36 -4.18 -4.85
C THR A 39 -11.30 -5.35 -3.88
N TYR A 40 -10.31 -6.23 -4.00
CA TYR A 40 -10.18 -7.37 -3.09
C TYR A 40 -9.94 -6.90 -1.65
N LEU A 41 -8.97 -6.00 -1.44
CA LEU A 41 -8.66 -5.45 -0.13
C LEU A 41 -9.89 -4.75 0.49
N VAL A 42 -10.54 -3.87 -0.28
CA VAL A 42 -11.70 -3.12 0.22
C VAL A 42 -12.84 -4.07 0.57
N LEU A 43 -13.17 -5.04 -0.28
CA LEU A 43 -14.28 -5.97 -0.01
C LEU A 43 -14.01 -6.94 1.13
N TYR A 44 -12.80 -7.53 1.20
CA TYR A 44 -12.50 -8.55 2.21
C TYR A 44 -12.43 -7.97 3.62
N THR A 45 -12.05 -6.70 3.73
CA THR A 45 -11.88 -6.05 5.02
C THR A 45 -13.20 -5.54 5.61
N LEU A 46 -14.29 -5.52 4.83
CA LEU A 46 -15.62 -5.18 5.34
C LEU A 46 -16.16 -6.25 6.29
N THR A 47 -16.51 -5.82 7.50
CA THR A 47 -17.01 -6.70 8.57
C THR A 47 -18.40 -7.25 8.25
N ARG A 48 -19.25 -6.42 7.64
CA ARG A 48 -20.67 -6.71 7.41
C ARG A 48 -20.92 -7.33 6.02
N PRO A 49 -21.53 -8.53 5.93
CA PRO A 49 -21.84 -9.16 4.64
C PRO A 49 -22.73 -8.31 3.73
N GLU A 50 -23.66 -7.55 4.29
CA GLU A 50 -24.56 -6.64 3.59
C GLU A 50 -23.83 -5.46 2.93
N ASP A 51 -22.78 -4.94 3.56
CA ASP A 51 -21.94 -3.88 3.00
C ASP A 51 -21.10 -4.41 1.83
N ARG A 52 -20.58 -5.64 1.96
CA ARG A 52 -19.91 -6.33 0.84
C ARG A 52 -20.83 -6.52 -0.35
N LYS A 53 -22.04 -7.03 -0.12
CA LYS A 53 -23.04 -7.23 -1.19
C LYS A 53 -23.41 -5.91 -1.87
N TYR A 54 -23.61 -4.86 -1.08
CA TYR A 54 -23.89 -3.53 -1.61
C TYR A 54 -22.73 -3.02 -2.48
N LEU A 55 -21.49 -3.05 -1.97
CA LEU A 55 -20.35 -2.51 -2.69
C LEU A 55 -20.06 -3.32 -3.96
N VAL A 56 -20.18 -4.66 -3.92
CA VAL A 56 -20.09 -5.51 -5.12
C VAL A 56 -21.12 -5.10 -6.16
N ALA A 57 -22.39 -4.93 -5.76
CA ALA A 57 -23.44 -4.52 -6.69
C ALA A 57 -23.14 -3.18 -7.35
N GLN A 58 -22.60 -2.21 -6.59
CA GLN A 58 -22.25 -0.90 -7.11
C GLN A 58 -21.00 -0.92 -8.01
N VAL A 59 -20.02 -1.78 -7.74
CA VAL A 59 -18.81 -1.89 -8.57
C VAL A 59 -19.12 -2.48 -9.95
N PHE A 60 -20.12 -3.36 -10.04
CA PHE A 60 -20.54 -3.97 -11.32
C PHE A 60 -21.67 -3.21 -12.02
N ASP A 61 -22.27 -2.22 -11.36
CA ASP A 61 -23.30 -1.38 -11.96
C ASP A 61 -22.67 -0.26 -12.80
N ARG A 62 -22.94 -0.26 -14.11
CA ARG A 62 -22.44 0.76 -15.05
C ARG A 62 -23.00 2.15 -14.80
N GLN A 63 -24.10 2.26 -14.05
CA GLN A 63 -24.71 3.54 -13.69
C GLN A 63 -24.23 4.07 -12.34
N SER A 64 -23.43 3.27 -11.62
CA SER A 64 -22.87 3.65 -10.34
C SER A 64 -21.86 4.80 -10.49
N ARG A 65 -21.82 5.67 -9.49
CA ARG A 65 -20.79 6.71 -9.33
C ARG A 65 -19.54 6.18 -8.62
N ILE A 66 -19.57 4.93 -8.15
CA ILE A 66 -18.45 4.30 -7.47
C ILE A 66 -17.44 3.84 -8.51
N GLU A 67 -16.48 4.73 -8.79
CA GLU A 67 -15.39 4.48 -9.71
C GLU A 67 -14.25 3.69 -9.02
N ILE A 68 -13.41 3.06 -9.85
CA ILE A 68 -12.23 2.32 -9.38
C ILE A 68 -11.25 3.22 -8.59
N GLU A 69 -11.20 4.52 -8.93
CA GLU A 69 -10.35 5.49 -8.22
C GLU A 69 -10.75 5.65 -6.76
N LEU A 70 -12.06 5.63 -6.45
CA LEU A 70 -12.53 5.65 -5.07
C LEU A 70 -12.07 4.41 -4.29
N LEU A 71 -12.06 3.24 -4.94
CA LEU A 71 -11.54 2.02 -4.31
C LEU A 71 -10.03 2.09 -4.07
N HIS A 72 -9.28 2.69 -4.99
CA HIS A 72 -7.86 2.97 -4.78
C HIS A 72 -7.64 3.89 -3.57
N ASP A 73 -8.49 4.89 -3.38
CA ASP A 73 -8.37 5.84 -2.27
C ASP A 73 -8.66 5.22 -0.92
N VAL A 74 -9.75 4.46 -0.87
CA VAL A 74 -10.10 3.69 0.33
C VAL A 74 -8.97 2.72 0.64
N ALA A 75 -8.46 1.98 -0.36
CA ALA A 75 -7.35 1.05 -0.16
C ALA A 75 -6.08 1.74 0.35
N ASP A 76 -5.71 2.89 -0.23
CA ASP A 76 -4.53 3.65 0.20
C ASP A 76 -4.65 4.12 1.65
N HIS A 77 -5.82 4.64 2.06
CA HIS A 77 -6.06 5.09 3.43
C HIS A 77 -6.12 3.93 4.42
N LEU A 78 -6.73 2.81 4.04
CA LEU A 78 -6.75 1.60 4.87
C LEU A 78 -5.32 1.09 5.13
N VAL A 79 -4.50 0.98 4.07
CA VAL A 79 -3.12 0.51 4.18
C VAL A 79 -2.27 1.50 4.96
N LEU A 80 -2.40 2.81 4.71
CA LEU A 80 -1.73 3.83 5.49
C LEU A 80 -2.10 3.73 6.98
N GLY A 81 -3.36 3.49 7.30
CA GLY A 81 -3.83 3.31 8.67
C GLY A 81 -3.31 2.03 9.35
N TRP A 82 -3.16 0.92 8.63
CA TRP A 82 -2.70 -0.35 9.21
C TRP A 82 -1.18 -0.52 9.25
N PHE A 83 -0.47 0.01 8.26
CA PHE A 83 0.98 -0.13 8.12
C PHE A 83 1.76 1.14 8.50
N GLY A 84 1.10 2.30 8.56
CA GLY A 84 1.77 3.58 8.79
C GLY A 84 2.60 4.06 7.59
N MET A 85 2.42 3.46 6.41
CA MET A 85 3.14 3.79 5.18
C MET A 85 2.18 3.79 3.98
N PRO A 86 2.49 4.57 2.91
CA PRO A 86 1.71 4.53 1.69
C PRO A 86 1.64 3.13 1.07
N ARG A 87 0.50 2.81 0.43
CA ARG A 87 0.26 1.46 -0.08
C ARG A 87 1.30 0.98 -1.07
N TRP A 88 1.76 1.84 -1.98
CA TRP A 88 2.78 1.48 -2.96
C TRP A 88 4.14 1.16 -2.30
N THR A 89 4.54 1.93 -1.28
CA THR A 89 5.74 1.62 -0.49
C THR A 89 5.60 0.26 0.21
N VAL A 90 4.43 -0.03 0.80
CA VAL A 90 4.15 -1.33 1.43
C VAL A 90 4.22 -2.46 0.41
N GLN A 91 3.64 -2.27 -0.77
CA GLN A 91 3.68 -3.25 -1.87
C GLN A 91 5.12 -3.54 -2.30
N GLU A 92 5.94 -2.51 -2.51
CA GLU A 92 7.33 -2.68 -2.93
C GLU A 92 8.17 -3.43 -1.88
N ILE A 93 8.00 -3.09 -0.59
CA ILE A 93 8.67 -3.80 0.51
C ILE A 93 8.27 -5.27 0.49
N TRP A 94 6.97 -5.57 0.47
CA TRP A 94 6.50 -6.95 0.54
C TRP A 94 6.78 -7.74 -0.74
N TRP A 95 6.81 -7.11 -1.91
CA TRP A 95 7.24 -7.74 -3.15
C TRP A 95 8.67 -8.28 -3.03
N ARG A 96 9.61 -7.45 -2.57
CA ARG A 96 11.00 -7.87 -2.33
C ARG A 96 11.12 -8.89 -1.22
N VAL A 97 10.35 -8.72 -0.14
CA VAL A 97 10.35 -9.66 0.98
C VAL A 97 9.90 -11.04 0.55
N LEU A 98 8.83 -11.13 -0.24
CA LEU A 98 8.32 -12.39 -0.77
C LEU A 98 9.31 -13.01 -1.78
N GLY A 99 9.99 -12.19 -2.58
CA GLY A 99 11.04 -12.63 -3.51
C GLY A 99 12.29 -13.20 -2.84
N SER A 100 12.53 -12.88 -1.56
CA SER A 100 13.69 -13.35 -0.76
C SER A 100 13.25 -13.88 0.60
N TRP A 101 12.10 -14.56 0.64
CA TRP A 101 11.46 -14.95 1.90
C TRP A 101 12.37 -15.86 2.75
N ALA A 102 13.05 -16.82 2.11
CA ALA A 102 13.89 -17.78 2.80
C ALA A 102 15.08 -17.11 3.51
N GLU A 103 15.71 -16.13 2.86
CA GLU A 103 16.83 -15.39 3.44
C GLU A 103 16.36 -14.47 4.59
N ILE A 104 15.23 -13.81 4.42
CA ILE A 104 14.65 -12.91 5.43
C ILE A 104 14.21 -13.70 6.67
N ASP A 105 13.44 -14.77 6.48
CA ASP A 105 12.97 -15.62 7.56
C ASP A 105 14.15 -16.22 8.33
N GLY A 106 15.18 -16.70 7.63
CA GLY A 106 16.42 -17.18 8.25
C GLY A 106 17.14 -16.11 9.08
N GLU A 107 17.38 -14.91 8.53
CA GLU A 107 18.09 -13.85 9.27
C GLU A 107 17.29 -13.34 10.47
N LEU A 108 15.97 -13.25 10.36
CA LEU A 108 15.09 -12.82 11.46
C LEU A 108 14.93 -13.90 12.53
N ALA A 109 14.80 -15.17 12.15
CA ALA A 109 14.75 -16.29 13.07
C ALA A 109 16.04 -16.42 13.90
N MET A 110 17.21 -16.20 13.29
CA MET A 110 18.49 -16.13 14.01
C MET A 110 18.53 -15.02 15.08
N ARG A 111 17.68 -13.99 14.94
CA ARG A 111 17.52 -12.90 15.91
C ARG A 111 16.32 -13.09 16.84
N GLY A 112 15.64 -14.24 16.78
CA GLY A 112 14.45 -14.54 17.56
C GLY A 112 13.23 -13.68 17.18
N VAL A 113 13.19 -13.18 15.94
CA VAL A 113 12.07 -12.37 15.44
C VAL A 113 11.22 -13.21 14.50
N ASP A 114 9.99 -13.52 14.90
CA ASP A 114 8.96 -14.06 14.01
C ASP A 114 8.19 -12.89 13.37
N LEU A 115 8.47 -12.64 12.09
CA LEU A 115 7.87 -11.53 11.35
C LEU A 115 6.33 -11.63 11.26
N VAL A 116 5.79 -12.85 11.17
CA VAL A 116 4.36 -13.11 10.98
C VAL A 116 3.57 -12.82 12.26
N SER A 117 4.21 -12.96 13.43
CA SER A 117 3.63 -12.65 14.73
C SER A 117 3.52 -11.14 15.03
N LEU A 118 4.19 -10.29 14.25
CA LEU A 118 4.24 -8.85 14.49
C LEU A 118 3.00 -8.13 13.95
N GLU A 119 2.69 -7.00 14.59
CA GLU A 119 1.73 -6.03 14.06
C GLU A 119 2.17 -5.51 12.68
N PRO A 120 1.27 -5.28 11.72
CA PRO A 120 1.63 -4.99 10.32
C PRO A 120 2.60 -3.83 10.13
N ALA A 121 2.37 -2.70 10.80
CA ALA A 121 3.30 -1.57 10.77
C ALA A 121 4.71 -1.97 11.23
N ARG A 122 4.81 -2.70 12.35
CA ARG A 122 6.10 -3.14 12.90
C ARG A 122 6.76 -4.17 11.98
N ALA A 123 6.01 -5.13 11.45
CA ALA A 123 6.52 -6.11 10.51
C ALA A 123 7.12 -5.44 9.27
N THR A 124 6.39 -4.49 8.67
CA THR A 124 6.87 -3.75 7.50
C THR A 124 8.06 -2.86 7.82
N HIS A 125 8.13 -2.24 8.99
CA HIS A 125 9.33 -1.50 9.41
C HIS A 125 10.55 -2.43 9.57
N VAL A 126 10.40 -3.59 10.20
CA VAL A 126 11.49 -4.57 10.35
C VAL A 126 11.98 -5.05 8.99
N ALA A 127 11.05 -5.42 8.10
CA ALA A 127 11.35 -5.81 6.73
C ALA A 127 12.09 -4.69 5.96
N LYS A 128 11.57 -3.46 6.01
CA LYS A 128 12.21 -2.28 5.39
C LYS A 128 13.63 -2.05 5.90
N SER A 129 13.83 -2.12 7.22
CA SER A 129 15.15 -1.94 7.83
C SER A 129 16.14 -3.03 7.40
N LEU A 130 15.67 -4.27 7.26
CA LEU A 130 16.51 -5.37 6.77
C LEU A 130 16.92 -5.15 5.31
N LEU A 131 15.96 -4.81 4.44
CA LEU A 131 16.24 -4.49 3.02
C LEU A 131 17.23 -3.33 2.89
N ALA A 132 17.06 -2.25 3.67
CA ALA A 132 17.96 -1.12 3.68
C ALA A 132 19.38 -1.51 4.13
N LYS A 133 19.49 -2.39 5.15
CA LYS A 133 20.77 -2.92 5.60
C LYS A 133 21.46 -3.71 4.48
N TRP A 134 20.75 -4.57 3.77
CA TRP A 134 21.31 -5.33 2.65
C TRP A 134 21.80 -4.41 1.52
N ALA A 135 21.00 -3.38 1.18
CA ALA A 135 21.36 -2.40 0.18
C ALA A 135 22.54 -1.48 0.58
N SER A 136 22.76 -1.22 1.88
CA SER A 136 23.78 -0.26 2.36
C SER A 136 25.23 -0.59 1.99
N SER A 137 25.49 -1.82 1.54
CA SER A 137 26.81 -2.26 1.08
C SER A 137 27.16 -1.76 -0.33
N ASN A 138 26.18 -1.29 -1.10
CA ASN A 138 26.33 -0.76 -2.45
C ASN A 138 25.49 0.53 -2.60
N GLU A 139 26.16 1.65 -2.86
CA GLU A 139 25.51 2.96 -2.99
C GLU A 139 24.45 2.98 -4.11
N ASP A 140 24.73 2.33 -5.24
CA ASP A 140 23.78 2.25 -6.36
C ASP A 140 22.51 1.49 -5.95
N HIS A 141 22.67 0.37 -5.22
CA HIS A 141 21.53 -0.43 -4.74
C HIS A 141 20.75 0.32 -3.65
N ALA A 142 21.42 1.10 -2.81
CA ALA A 142 20.78 1.93 -1.79
C ALA A 142 19.94 3.06 -2.43
N GLN A 143 20.48 3.71 -3.47
CA GLN A 143 19.76 4.72 -4.24
C GLN A 143 18.56 4.12 -5.00
N GLU A 144 18.74 2.97 -5.65
CA GLU A 144 17.67 2.23 -6.31
C GLU A 144 16.56 1.87 -5.33
N LEU A 145 16.88 1.24 -4.19
CA LEU A 145 15.89 0.92 -3.16
C LEU A 145 15.18 2.18 -2.66
N SER A 146 15.91 3.27 -2.42
CA SER A 146 15.30 4.53 -1.97
C SER A 146 14.33 5.08 -3.01
N ARG A 147 14.71 5.08 -4.28
CA ARG A 147 13.85 5.51 -5.40
C ARG A 147 12.59 4.65 -5.48
N ASP A 148 12.73 3.34 -5.46
CA ASP A 148 11.60 2.44 -5.66
C ASP A 148 10.61 2.49 -4.49
N LEU A 149 11.11 2.70 -3.25
CA LEU A 149 10.26 2.87 -2.07
C LEU A 149 9.52 4.21 -2.01
N THR A 150 10.01 5.24 -2.72
CA THR A 150 9.45 6.60 -2.70
C THR A 150 8.67 6.94 -3.96
N THR A 151 8.86 6.21 -5.06
CA THR A 151 8.18 6.46 -6.33
C THR A 151 6.67 6.27 -6.18
N GLU A 152 5.92 7.34 -6.40
CA GLU A 152 4.46 7.32 -6.35
C GLU A 152 3.88 6.64 -7.60
N PRO A 153 2.75 5.92 -7.50
CA PRO A 153 2.08 5.40 -8.68
C PRO A 153 1.50 6.57 -9.50
N PRO A 154 1.41 6.44 -10.84
CA PRO A 154 0.98 7.53 -11.70
C PRO A 154 -0.32 8.21 -11.22
N ARG A 155 -1.36 7.44 -10.90
CA ARG A 155 -2.65 7.97 -10.42
C ARG A 155 -2.54 8.96 -9.24
N VAL A 156 -1.55 8.79 -8.35
CA VAL A 156 -1.35 9.67 -7.18
C VAL A 156 -0.66 10.95 -7.62
N ALA A 157 0.38 10.84 -8.45
CA ALA A 157 1.07 11.99 -9.03
C ALA A 157 0.11 12.85 -9.89
N GLN A 158 -0.73 12.22 -10.71
CA GLN A 158 -1.75 12.92 -11.50
C GLN A 158 -2.76 13.64 -10.62
N ARG A 159 -3.23 13.01 -9.53
CA ARG A 159 -4.12 13.71 -8.61
C ARG A 159 -3.47 14.90 -7.92
N ARG A 160 -2.18 14.80 -7.56
CA ARG A 160 -1.44 15.94 -7.01
C ARG A 160 -1.36 17.08 -8.01
N LEU A 161 -1.16 16.78 -9.30
CA LEU A 161 -1.22 17.77 -10.39
C LEU A 161 -2.60 18.43 -10.50
N ASP A 162 -3.67 17.65 -10.42
CA ASP A 162 -5.05 18.15 -10.56
C ASP A 162 -5.47 19.07 -9.39
N ILE A 163 -4.83 18.94 -8.23
CA ILE A 163 -5.12 19.71 -7.00
C ILE A 163 -4.10 20.86 -6.79
N ALA A 164 -2.98 20.85 -7.50
CA ALA A 164 -1.93 21.86 -7.34
C ALA A 164 -2.44 23.25 -7.75
N ASP A 165 -2.37 24.21 -6.81
CA ASP A 165 -2.84 25.58 -7.03
C ASP A 165 -1.73 26.49 -7.57
N THR A 166 -0.46 26.05 -7.51
CA THR A 166 0.71 26.84 -7.91
C THR A 166 1.53 26.19 -9.02
N VAL A 167 2.22 27.02 -9.81
CA VAL A 167 3.07 26.57 -10.92
C VAL A 167 4.25 25.71 -10.43
N GLU A 168 4.85 26.06 -9.30
CA GLU A 168 5.95 25.30 -8.70
C GLU A 168 5.50 23.89 -8.24
N GLU A 169 4.28 23.76 -7.70
CA GLU A 169 3.71 22.47 -7.34
C GLU A 169 3.38 21.61 -8.57
N ILE A 170 2.94 22.25 -9.66
CA ILE A 170 2.67 21.59 -10.95
C ILE A 170 3.98 21.05 -11.55
N GLU A 171 5.06 21.83 -11.56
CA GLU A 171 6.35 21.41 -12.12
C GLU A 171 6.96 20.23 -11.33
N ALA A 172 6.91 20.29 -9.99
CA ALA A 172 7.40 19.20 -9.15
C ALA A 172 6.61 17.90 -9.35
N ALA A 173 5.27 17.98 -9.37
CA ALA A 173 4.42 16.80 -9.54
C ALA A 173 4.48 16.21 -10.97
N ALA A 174 4.78 17.03 -11.99
CA ALA A 174 4.95 16.58 -13.36
C ALA A 174 6.23 15.75 -13.54
N PHE A 175 7.32 16.17 -12.88
CA PHE A 175 8.57 15.41 -12.85
C PHE A 175 8.38 14.04 -12.17
N ASP A 176 7.65 14.00 -11.06
CA ASP A 176 7.35 12.76 -10.33
C ASP A 176 6.48 11.79 -11.18
N TRP A 177 5.54 12.32 -11.97
CA TRP A 177 4.71 11.51 -12.88
C TRP A 177 5.53 10.82 -13.99
N GLU A 178 6.51 11.52 -14.59
CA GLU A 178 7.37 10.93 -15.62
C GLU A 178 8.22 9.78 -15.07
N ALA A 179 8.76 9.95 -13.86
CA ALA A 179 9.50 8.91 -13.15
C ALA A 179 8.61 7.69 -12.84
N ALA A 180 7.39 7.94 -12.33
CA ALA A 180 6.41 6.90 -12.05
C ALA A 180 6.02 6.09 -13.31
N ALA A 181 5.76 6.77 -14.42
CA ALA A 181 5.39 6.14 -15.68
C ALA A 181 6.51 5.27 -16.26
N ALA A 182 7.78 5.68 -16.12
CA ALA A 182 8.93 4.89 -16.56
C ALA A 182 9.07 3.58 -15.78
N LEU A 183 8.84 3.61 -14.46
CA LEU A 183 8.99 2.46 -13.57
C LEU A 183 7.88 1.42 -13.78
N VAL A 184 6.63 1.87 -13.96
CA VAL A 184 5.51 0.99 -14.35
C VAL A 184 5.79 0.27 -15.68
N ASN A 185 6.40 0.96 -16.64
CA ASN A 185 6.76 0.36 -17.93
C ASN A 185 7.92 -0.65 -17.81
N GLN A 186 8.84 -0.49 -16.85
CA GLN A 186 9.85 -1.50 -16.54
C GLN A 186 9.23 -2.74 -15.88
N GLN A 187 8.37 -2.55 -14.88
CA GLN A 187 7.70 -3.65 -14.17
C GLN A 187 6.76 -4.49 -15.06
N ARG A 188 6.22 -3.91 -16.14
CA ARG A 188 5.42 -4.64 -17.15
C ARG A 188 6.24 -5.49 -18.13
N ARG A 189 7.56 -5.28 -18.22
CA ARG A 189 8.45 -5.94 -19.19
C ARG A 189 9.22 -7.14 -18.62
N THR A 190 9.19 -7.33 -17.31
CA THR A 190 9.76 -8.46 -16.57
C THR A 190 8.68 -9.41 -16.12
#